data_AF-A0A7S3PI88-F1
#
_entry.id   AF-A0A7S3PI88-F1
#
_cell.length_a   1.000
_cell.length_b   1.000
_cell.length_c   1.000
_cell.angle_alpha   90.00
_cell.angle_beta   90.00
_cell.angle_gamma   90.00
#
_symmetry.space_group_name_H-M   'P 1'
#
loop_
_entity.id
_entity.type
_entity.pdbx_description
1 polymer ?
#
loop_
_entity_poly.entity_id
_entity_poly.type
_entity_poly.pdbx_seq_one_letter_code
_entity_poly.pdbx_strand_id
1 'polypeptide(L)'
;MENHKQMIKMLNSGSGTGTNTTSGGSSTSTLNSSLTNIDFSAIEELDPSLSDGYRIIYDRECPVELRFQETAESPQEVGTLEAIKVKMLVTGKDSSPESVKIELSSECDLFFHFTHVVDEVGFRIMQQQQKLMIDFVEYPKVLIRMLNNCIKEPHSHLAVFVIQRSGHSRLDFIKNMEYKFVELLTCNFVRSSDALVKQHIAYRYNAVKSRLALMQARLSDVNALVKIKNPSLLLQINRDQEKAKLKSK
;
A
#
# COMPACT_ATOMS: atom_id res chain seq x y z
N MET A 1 29.22 -1.02 0.61
CA MET A 1 29.26 0.43 0.91
C MET A 1 29.56 1.27 -0.33
N GLU A 2 30.33 0.77 -1.30
CA GLU A 2 30.51 1.39 -2.64
C GLU A 2 29.20 1.81 -3.33
N ASN A 3 28.21 0.90 -3.40
CA ASN A 3 26.95 1.16 -4.13
C ASN A 3 26.13 2.33 -3.56
N HIS A 4 26.25 2.59 -2.25
CA HIS A 4 25.56 3.70 -1.59
C HIS A 4 26.14 5.07 -1.96
N LYS A 5 27.48 5.16 -2.12
CA LYS A 5 28.14 6.39 -2.57
C LYS A 5 27.90 6.65 -4.06
N GLN A 6 27.75 5.60 -4.86
CA GLN A 6 27.49 5.71 -6.29
C GLN A 6 26.06 6.21 -6.59
N MET A 7 25.08 5.80 -5.77
CA MET A 7 23.69 6.27 -5.88
C MET A 7 23.53 7.75 -5.50
N ILE A 8 24.21 8.21 -4.44
CA ILE A 8 24.20 9.63 -4.03
C ILE A 8 24.91 10.51 -5.08
N LYS A 9 25.95 9.99 -5.75
CA LYS A 9 26.68 10.73 -6.80
C LYS A 9 25.85 10.91 -8.08
N MET A 10 25.00 9.94 -8.43
CA MET A 10 24.11 10.03 -9.60
C MET A 10 22.94 11.00 -9.41
N LEU A 11 22.43 11.13 -8.19
CA LEU A 11 21.36 12.10 -7.88
C LEU A 11 21.83 13.57 -7.93
N ASN A 12 23.14 13.82 -7.81
CA ASN A 12 23.70 15.17 -7.76
C ASN A 12 24.30 15.69 -9.08
N SER A 13 24.39 14.88 -10.14
CA SER A 13 25.09 15.26 -11.39
C SER A 13 24.19 15.77 -12.52
N GLY A 14 22.89 15.98 -12.29
CA GLY A 14 21.97 16.46 -13.32
C GLY A 14 21.71 17.97 -13.28
N SER A 15 22.68 18.82 -13.63
CA SER A 15 22.38 20.17 -14.15
C SER A 15 23.60 20.89 -14.73
N GLY A 16 23.64 20.95 -16.05
CA GLY A 16 24.42 21.90 -16.85
C GLY A 16 23.94 21.74 -18.29
N THR A 17 23.28 22.70 -18.92
CA THR A 17 23.85 23.97 -19.40
C THR A 17 22.71 24.81 -19.98
N GLY A 18 22.72 26.12 -19.74
CA GLY A 18 21.76 27.05 -20.33
C GLY A 18 22.22 28.49 -20.13
N THR A 19 22.59 29.14 -21.23
CA THR A 19 23.17 30.48 -21.30
C THR A 19 22.10 31.59 -21.20
N ASN A 20 22.58 32.77 -20.77
CA ASN A 20 22.12 34.13 -21.07
C ASN A 20 21.08 34.89 -20.20
N THR A 21 21.58 36.06 -19.77
CA THR A 21 20.98 37.42 -19.75
C THR A 21 19.93 37.82 -18.70
N THR A 22 20.43 38.61 -17.73
CA THR A 22 19.92 39.90 -17.21
C THR A 22 18.41 40.16 -17.19
N SER A 23 17.79 40.10 -16.01
CA SER A 23 16.96 41.19 -15.44
C SER A 23 16.44 40.77 -14.05
N GLY A 24 16.38 41.71 -13.12
CA GLY A 24 16.17 41.45 -11.70
C GLY A 24 14.73 41.15 -11.28
N GLY A 25 14.62 40.45 -10.14
CA GLY A 25 13.41 40.37 -9.32
C GLY A 25 12.57 39.12 -9.51
N SER A 26 12.81 38.07 -8.69
CA SER A 26 11.81 37.09 -8.18
C SER A 26 12.49 35.76 -7.75
N SER A 27 13.38 35.80 -6.75
CA SER A 27 14.08 34.60 -6.23
C SER A 27 13.36 33.90 -5.08
N THR A 28 12.25 34.44 -4.56
CA THR A 28 11.53 33.92 -3.39
C THR A 28 10.40 32.94 -3.70
N SER A 29 9.86 32.91 -4.93
CA SER A 29 8.78 31.99 -5.32
C SER A 29 9.30 30.58 -5.65
N THR A 30 10.51 30.47 -6.22
CA THR A 30 11.10 29.19 -6.66
C THR A 30 11.54 28.28 -5.50
N LEU A 31 11.89 28.84 -4.33
CA LEU A 31 12.29 28.05 -3.15
C LEU A 31 11.08 27.41 -2.44
N ASN A 32 9.89 28.01 -2.56
CA ASN A 32 8.70 27.50 -1.89
C ASN A 32 8.13 26.25 -2.58
N SER A 33 8.28 26.10 -3.90
CA SER A 33 7.83 24.92 -4.64
C SER A 33 8.70 23.69 -4.42
N SER A 34 10.00 23.87 -4.16
CA SER A 34 10.94 22.77 -3.93
C SER A 34 10.79 22.13 -2.55
N LEU A 35 10.12 22.81 -1.61
CA LEU A 35 9.88 22.30 -0.26
C LEU A 35 8.64 21.44 -0.17
N THR A 36 7.72 21.44 -1.15
CA THR A 36 6.40 20.80 -1.02
C THR A 36 6.31 19.42 -1.66
N ASN A 37 7.08 19.13 -2.70
CA ASN A 37 7.01 17.86 -3.41
C ASN A 37 8.22 16.99 -3.07
N ILE A 38 7.96 15.98 -2.24
CA ILE A 38 8.92 14.91 -2.02
C ILE A 38 8.65 13.84 -3.05
N ASP A 39 9.65 13.55 -3.85
CA ASP A 39 9.63 12.45 -4.78
C ASP A 39 9.97 11.14 -4.04
N PHE A 40 9.02 10.20 -4.04
CA PHE A 40 9.21 8.85 -3.52
C PHE A 40 9.29 7.79 -4.63
N SER A 41 9.24 8.20 -5.91
CA SER A 41 9.14 7.28 -7.04
C SER A 41 10.32 6.31 -7.10
N ALA A 42 11.54 6.76 -6.82
CA ALA A 42 12.72 5.89 -6.77
C ALA A 42 12.63 4.80 -5.68
N ILE A 43 11.87 5.03 -4.61
CA ILE A 43 11.60 4.01 -3.59
C ILE A 43 10.53 3.05 -4.11
N GLU A 44 9.48 3.57 -4.72
CA GLU A 44 8.33 2.80 -5.21
C GLU A 44 8.70 1.86 -6.38
N GLU A 45 9.66 2.24 -7.22
CA GLU A 45 10.20 1.40 -8.30
C GLU A 45 10.91 0.13 -7.81
N LEU A 46 11.31 0.10 -6.53
CA LEU A 46 11.95 -1.08 -5.92
C LEU A 46 10.95 -2.08 -5.32
N ASP A 47 9.65 -1.83 -5.48
CA ASP A 47 8.59 -2.70 -4.95
C ASP A 47 8.59 -4.06 -5.67
N PRO A 48 8.82 -5.18 -4.96
CA PRO A 48 8.77 -6.52 -5.57
C PRO A 48 7.41 -6.84 -6.21
N SER A 49 6.34 -6.17 -5.80
CA SER A 49 5.00 -6.37 -6.35
C SER A 49 4.93 -6.00 -7.84
N LEU A 50 5.80 -5.07 -8.30
CA LEU A 50 5.86 -4.54 -9.67
C LEU A 50 6.70 -5.40 -10.63
N SER A 51 7.20 -6.56 -10.17
CA SER A 51 7.83 -7.53 -11.05
C SER A 51 6.90 -7.93 -12.19
N ASP A 52 7.44 -8.52 -13.26
CA ASP A 52 6.65 -9.16 -14.32
C ASP A 52 5.68 -8.22 -15.07
N GLY A 53 5.92 -6.91 -15.01
CA GLY A 53 5.14 -5.90 -15.73
C GLY A 53 3.80 -5.54 -15.08
N TYR A 54 3.58 -5.93 -13.82
CA TYR A 54 2.39 -5.55 -13.07
C TYR A 54 2.36 -4.04 -12.77
N ARG A 55 1.19 -3.41 -12.96
CA ARG A 55 0.91 -2.06 -12.44
C ARG A 55 -0.12 -2.12 -11.32
N ILE A 56 0.03 -1.26 -10.32
CA ILE A 56 -0.93 -1.14 -9.21
C ILE A 56 -2.16 -0.38 -9.68
N ILE A 57 -3.35 -0.93 -9.39
CA ILE A 57 -4.65 -0.29 -9.67
C ILE A 57 -5.48 -0.05 -8.39
N TYR A 58 -5.07 -0.65 -7.27
CA TYR A 58 -5.69 -0.46 -5.96
C TYR A 58 -4.64 -0.71 -4.87
N ASP A 59 -4.57 0.17 -3.87
CA ASP A 59 -3.74 -0.02 -2.67
C ASP A 59 -4.42 0.65 -1.47
N ARG A 60 -5.13 -0.13 -0.65
CA ARG A 60 -5.84 0.37 0.55
C ARG A 60 -5.93 -0.70 1.63
N GLU A 61 -6.08 -0.27 2.87
CA GLU A 61 -6.48 -1.15 3.97
C GLU A 61 -7.98 -1.42 3.93
N CYS A 62 -8.36 -2.68 4.13
CA CYS A 62 -9.74 -3.13 4.20
C CYS A 62 -9.97 -3.87 5.53
N PRO A 63 -11.14 -3.71 6.17
CA PRO A 63 -11.52 -4.53 7.32
C PRO A 63 -11.79 -5.96 6.83
N VAL A 64 -11.01 -6.93 7.31
CA VAL A 64 -11.12 -8.34 6.92
C VAL A 64 -11.20 -9.19 8.19
N GLU A 65 -12.20 -10.06 8.25
CA GLU A 65 -12.32 -11.03 9.33
C GLU A 65 -11.42 -12.23 9.04
N LEU A 66 -10.34 -12.37 9.80
CA LEU A 66 -9.41 -13.49 9.69
C LEU A 66 -9.94 -14.68 10.48
N ARG A 67 -10.03 -15.84 9.82
CA ARG A 67 -10.43 -17.10 10.44
C ARG A 67 -9.41 -18.18 10.15
N PHE A 68 -9.07 -18.96 11.15
CA PHE A 68 -8.15 -20.09 11.02
C PHE A 68 -8.93 -21.41 10.96
N GLN A 69 -8.46 -22.31 10.11
CA GLN A 69 -9.05 -23.63 9.92
C GLN A 69 -7.94 -24.69 9.85
N GLU A 70 -8.05 -25.77 10.61
CA GLU A 70 -7.05 -26.85 10.57
C GLU A 70 -7.13 -27.65 9.27
N THR A 71 -8.34 -28.04 8.86
CA THR A 71 -8.65 -28.78 7.65
C THR A 71 -9.95 -28.26 7.05
N ALA A 72 -10.19 -28.47 5.75
CA ALA A 72 -11.40 -27.97 5.08
C ALA A 72 -12.73 -28.39 5.76
N GLU A 73 -12.70 -29.51 6.50
CA GLU A 73 -13.83 -30.10 7.23
C GLU A 73 -13.91 -29.67 8.70
N SER A 74 -12.89 -29.00 9.25
CA SER A 74 -12.90 -28.60 10.66
C SER A 74 -13.85 -27.41 10.88
N PRO A 75 -14.49 -27.30 12.07
CA PRO A 75 -15.23 -26.10 12.43
C PRO A 75 -14.34 -24.87 12.30
N GLN A 76 -14.93 -23.77 11.80
CA GLN A 76 -14.22 -22.52 11.63
C GLN A 76 -14.12 -21.81 12.98
N GLU A 77 -12.93 -21.35 13.36
CA GLU A 77 -12.75 -20.57 14.58
C GLU A 77 -13.43 -19.19 14.45
N VAL A 78 -13.82 -18.61 15.59
CA VAL A 78 -14.35 -17.24 15.64
C VAL A 78 -13.23 -16.29 15.21
N GLY A 79 -13.48 -15.51 14.17
CA GLY A 79 -12.45 -14.70 13.55
C GLY A 79 -12.14 -13.39 14.28
N THR A 80 -10.98 -12.82 13.97
CA THR A 80 -10.58 -11.47 14.38
C THR A 80 -10.74 -10.50 13.23
N LEU A 81 -11.33 -9.32 13.48
CA LEU A 81 -11.41 -8.27 12.47
C LEU A 81 -10.10 -7.47 12.45
N GLU A 82 -9.40 -7.49 11.33
CA GLU A 82 -8.12 -6.80 11.14
C GLU A 82 -8.14 -5.87 9.93
N ALA A 83 -7.37 -4.78 10.01
CA ALA A 83 -7.11 -3.91 8.86
C ALA A 83 -6.01 -4.56 8.01
N ILE A 84 -6.42 -5.25 6.93
CA ILE A 84 -5.49 -5.92 6.01
C ILE A 84 -5.21 -5.00 4.84
N LYS A 85 -3.93 -4.83 4.52
CA LYS A 85 -3.50 -4.08 3.35
C LYS A 85 -3.74 -4.92 2.10
N VAL A 86 -4.61 -4.43 1.22
CA VAL A 86 -4.99 -5.06 -0.04
C VAL A 86 -4.41 -4.26 -1.19
N LYS A 87 -3.49 -4.88 -1.94
CA LYS A 87 -2.93 -4.32 -3.17
C LYS A 87 -3.44 -5.13 -4.36
N MET A 88 -4.04 -4.47 -5.35
CA MET A 88 -4.40 -5.11 -6.61
C MET A 88 -3.54 -4.58 -7.75
N LEU A 89 -3.09 -5.51 -8.59
CA LEU A 89 -2.22 -5.25 -9.71
C LEU A 89 -2.73 -5.94 -10.97
N VAL A 90 -2.42 -5.37 -12.12
CA VAL A 90 -2.79 -5.93 -13.43
C VAL A 90 -1.64 -5.85 -14.44
N THR A 91 -1.58 -6.82 -15.34
CA THR A 91 -0.80 -6.76 -16.59
C THR A 91 -1.73 -6.58 -17.80
N GLY A 92 -1.18 -6.26 -18.98
CA GLY A 92 -1.98 -5.97 -20.18
C GLY A 92 -2.60 -4.56 -20.19
N LYS A 93 -3.50 -4.27 -21.13
CA LYS A 93 -4.15 -2.94 -21.24
C LYS A 93 -5.44 -2.90 -20.41
N ASP A 94 -5.91 -1.71 -20.03
CA ASP A 94 -7.17 -1.59 -19.25
C ASP A 94 -8.40 -2.16 -19.98
N SER A 95 -8.38 -2.13 -21.31
CA SER A 95 -9.43 -2.73 -22.16
C SER A 95 -9.28 -4.23 -22.38
N SER A 96 -8.12 -4.80 -22.04
CA SER A 96 -7.75 -6.20 -22.28
C SER A 96 -6.69 -6.61 -21.26
N PRO A 97 -7.07 -6.79 -19.97
CA PRO A 97 -6.15 -7.24 -18.95
C PRO A 97 -5.69 -8.66 -19.26
N GLU A 98 -4.42 -8.95 -18.99
CA GLU A 98 -3.84 -10.28 -19.21
C GLU A 98 -3.87 -11.11 -17.92
N SER A 99 -3.55 -10.48 -16.79
CA SER A 99 -3.56 -11.10 -15.47
C SER A 99 -3.99 -10.08 -14.41
N VAL A 100 -4.71 -10.56 -13.41
CA VAL A 100 -5.10 -9.82 -12.20
C VAL A 100 -4.44 -10.49 -11.02
N LYS A 101 -3.68 -9.71 -10.24
CA LYS A 101 -3.04 -10.14 -9.00
C LYS A 101 -3.59 -9.36 -7.83
N ILE A 102 -3.93 -10.04 -6.74
CA ILE A 102 -4.29 -9.44 -5.45
C ILE A 102 -3.27 -9.93 -4.44
N GLU A 103 -2.71 -9.00 -3.67
CA GLU A 103 -1.81 -9.24 -2.56
C GLU A 103 -2.47 -8.79 -1.27
N LEU A 104 -2.49 -9.68 -0.27
CA LEU A 104 -2.91 -9.37 1.09
C LEU A 104 -1.67 -9.36 1.98
N SER A 105 -1.50 -8.28 2.74
CA SER A 105 -0.41 -8.15 3.71
C SER A 105 -0.90 -7.52 5.02
N SER A 106 -0.23 -7.86 6.13
CA SER A 106 -0.53 -7.28 7.44
C SER A 106 0.61 -6.37 7.92
N GLU A 107 0.27 -5.41 8.78
CA GLU A 107 1.23 -4.64 9.57
C GLU A 107 1.54 -5.31 10.92
N CYS A 108 0.61 -6.12 11.43
CA CYS A 108 0.76 -6.86 12.69
C CYS A 108 1.63 -8.11 12.53
N ASP A 109 1.61 -8.73 11.36
CA ASP A 109 2.46 -9.88 11.01
C ASP A 109 3.18 -9.66 9.67
N LEU A 110 4.51 -9.56 9.74
CA LEU A 110 5.37 -9.35 8.58
C LEU A 110 5.45 -10.57 7.64
N PHE A 111 5.14 -11.76 8.14
CA PHE A 111 5.13 -13.00 7.35
C PHE A 111 3.77 -13.29 6.71
N PHE A 112 2.75 -12.49 7.06
CA PHE A 112 1.44 -12.53 6.42
C PHE A 112 1.55 -11.93 5.02
N HIS A 113 1.66 -12.79 4.02
CA HIS A 113 1.60 -12.41 2.62
C HIS A 113 0.93 -13.51 1.80
N PHE A 114 -0.20 -13.17 1.20
CA PHE A 114 -0.99 -14.09 0.39
C PHE A 114 -1.28 -13.48 -0.96
N THR A 115 -1.25 -14.31 -2.00
CA THR A 115 -1.46 -13.89 -3.39
C THR A 115 -2.61 -14.66 -4.02
N HIS A 116 -3.45 -13.95 -4.74
CA HIS A 116 -4.41 -14.48 -5.71
C HIS A 116 -4.00 -13.98 -7.08
N VAL A 117 -3.75 -14.88 -8.03
CA VAL A 117 -3.36 -14.53 -9.41
C VAL A 117 -4.27 -15.28 -10.36
N VAL A 118 -4.93 -14.54 -11.25
CA VAL A 118 -5.90 -15.08 -12.20
C VAL A 118 -5.72 -14.41 -13.55
N ASP A 119 -5.58 -15.23 -14.58
CA ASP A 119 -5.65 -14.86 -15.99
C ASP A 119 -7.05 -15.15 -16.56
N GLU A 120 -7.26 -14.90 -17.85
CA GLU A 120 -8.56 -15.13 -18.48
C GLU A 120 -9.02 -16.59 -18.36
N VAL A 121 -8.11 -17.56 -18.50
CA VAL A 121 -8.42 -18.99 -18.42
C VAL A 121 -8.87 -19.37 -17.00
N GLY A 122 -8.11 -18.95 -15.99
CA GLY A 122 -8.48 -19.15 -14.59
C GLY A 122 -9.80 -18.46 -14.24
N PHE A 123 -10.05 -17.28 -14.80
CA PHE A 123 -11.32 -16.58 -14.60
C PHE A 123 -12.49 -17.33 -15.20
N ARG A 124 -12.37 -17.94 -16.39
CA ARG A 124 -13.46 -18.75 -16.98
C ARG A 124 -13.86 -19.93 -16.09
N ILE A 125 -12.89 -20.57 -15.44
CA ILE A 125 -13.15 -21.64 -14.47
C ILE A 125 -13.95 -21.09 -13.28
N MET A 126 -13.48 -19.98 -12.70
CA MET A 126 -14.14 -19.31 -11.58
C MET A 126 -15.56 -18.81 -11.96
N GLN A 127 -15.72 -18.28 -13.17
CA GLN A 127 -16.98 -17.81 -13.74
C GLN A 127 -18.02 -18.95 -13.77
N GLN A 128 -17.62 -20.14 -14.21
CA GLN A 128 -18.49 -21.33 -14.24
C GLN A 128 -18.80 -21.84 -12.84
N GLN A 129 -17.78 -21.95 -11.97
CA GLN A 129 -17.93 -22.50 -10.61
C GLN A 129 -18.83 -21.62 -9.73
N GLN A 130 -18.69 -20.30 -9.84
CA GLN A 130 -19.41 -19.33 -9.00
C GLN A 130 -20.58 -18.67 -9.73
N LYS A 131 -20.86 -19.08 -10.97
CA LYS A 131 -21.96 -18.56 -11.82
C LYS A 131 -21.90 -17.04 -12.00
N LEU A 132 -20.70 -16.52 -12.24
CA LEU A 132 -20.50 -15.08 -12.47
C LEU A 132 -21.01 -14.69 -13.86
N MET A 133 -21.70 -13.55 -13.94
CA MET A 133 -22.32 -13.05 -15.18
C MET A 133 -21.45 -12.01 -15.91
N ILE A 134 -20.27 -11.69 -15.36
CA ILE A 134 -19.35 -10.67 -15.87
C ILE A 134 -18.22 -11.30 -16.69
N ASP A 135 -17.61 -10.52 -17.57
CA ASP A 135 -16.40 -10.93 -18.29
C ASP A 135 -15.11 -10.56 -17.54
N PHE A 136 -13.99 -11.16 -17.95
CA PHE A 136 -12.69 -10.97 -17.28
C PHE A 136 -12.25 -9.49 -17.24
N VAL A 137 -12.55 -8.71 -18.27
CA VAL A 137 -12.25 -7.26 -18.33
C VAL A 137 -12.94 -6.46 -17.22
N GLU A 138 -14.08 -6.94 -16.71
CA GLU A 138 -14.83 -6.30 -15.62
C GLU A 138 -14.37 -6.75 -14.24
N TYR A 139 -13.69 -7.89 -14.15
CA TYR A 139 -13.31 -8.52 -12.89
C TYR A 139 -12.52 -7.59 -11.94
N PRO A 140 -11.47 -6.86 -12.38
CA PRO A 140 -10.76 -5.93 -11.49
C PRO A 140 -11.67 -4.85 -10.91
N LYS A 141 -12.59 -4.31 -11.71
CA LYS A 141 -13.51 -3.24 -11.29
C LYS A 141 -14.51 -3.75 -10.27
N VAL A 142 -14.99 -4.99 -10.43
CA VAL A 142 -15.90 -5.63 -9.47
C VAL A 142 -15.22 -5.88 -8.14
N LEU A 143 -14.00 -6.41 -8.13
CA LEU A 143 -13.19 -6.59 -6.92
C LEU A 143 -12.97 -5.26 -6.17
N ILE A 144 -12.54 -4.21 -6.88
CA ILE A 144 -12.36 -2.87 -6.28
C ILE A 144 -13.66 -2.36 -5.67
N ARG A 145 -14.80 -2.57 -6.34
CA ARG A 145 -16.12 -2.19 -5.80
C ARG A 145 -16.44 -2.95 -4.52
N MET A 146 -16.25 -4.28 -4.50
CA MET A 146 -16.50 -5.11 -3.33
C MET A 146 -15.62 -4.68 -2.14
N LEU A 147 -14.31 -4.49 -2.36
CA LEU A 147 -13.38 -3.99 -1.33
C LEU A 147 -13.80 -2.63 -0.78
N ASN A 148 -14.16 -1.69 -1.66
CA ASN A 148 -14.64 -0.37 -1.22
C ASN A 148 -15.96 -0.45 -0.45
N ASN A 149 -16.86 -1.38 -0.78
CA ASN A 149 -18.08 -1.58 -0.03
C ASN A 149 -17.80 -2.12 1.37
N CYS A 150 -16.86 -3.05 1.52
CA CYS A 150 -16.42 -3.53 2.84
C CYS A 150 -15.85 -2.40 3.71
N ILE A 151 -15.15 -1.43 3.11
CA ILE A 151 -14.63 -0.26 3.82
C ILE A 151 -15.77 0.70 4.23
N LYS A 152 -16.71 0.97 3.33
CA LYS A 152 -17.76 1.99 3.53
C LYS A 152 -18.91 1.49 4.41
N GLU A 153 -19.26 0.22 4.29
CA GLU A 153 -20.44 -0.39 4.90
C GLU A 153 -20.09 -1.74 5.56
N PRO A 154 -19.20 -1.77 6.57
CA PRO A 154 -18.68 -3.00 7.17
C PRO A 154 -19.74 -3.86 7.87
N HIS A 155 -20.93 -3.32 8.16
CA HIS A 155 -22.05 -4.08 8.73
C HIS A 155 -22.88 -4.82 7.65
N SER A 156 -22.83 -4.35 6.40
CA SER A 156 -23.57 -4.93 5.27
C SER A 156 -22.67 -5.72 4.33
N HIS A 157 -21.42 -5.31 4.15
CA HIS A 157 -20.46 -5.93 3.26
C HIS A 157 -19.25 -6.40 4.06
N LEU A 158 -19.03 -7.70 4.07
CA LEU A 158 -17.99 -8.37 4.84
C LEU A 158 -16.97 -9.00 3.90
N ALA A 159 -15.71 -8.97 4.31
CA ALA A 159 -14.63 -9.74 3.71
C ALA A 159 -14.14 -10.73 4.76
N VAL A 160 -14.28 -12.03 4.51
CA VAL A 160 -13.87 -13.09 5.44
C VAL A 160 -12.71 -13.85 4.80
N PHE A 161 -11.55 -13.84 5.44
CA PHE A 161 -10.36 -14.53 4.96
C PHE A 161 -10.08 -15.77 5.79
N VAL A 162 -10.23 -16.93 5.16
CA VAL A 162 -10.08 -18.24 5.80
C VAL A 162 -8.73 -18.83 5.44
N ILE A 163 -7.90 -19.08 6.45
CA ILE A 163 -6.53 -19.55 6.28
C ILE A 163 -6.45 -21.01 6.73
N GLN A 164 -5.94 -21.87 5.85
CA GLN A 164 -5.68 -23.28 6.14
C GLN A 164 -4.20 -23.52 6.44
N ARG A 165 -3.89 -24.56 7.23
CA ARG A 165 -2.50 -24.95 7.53
C ARG A 165 -1.67 -25.33 6.30
N SER A 166 -2.30 -25.74 5.20
CA SER A 166 -1.64 -26.06 3.93
C SER A 166 -1.02 -24.84 3.24
N GLY A 167 -1.36 -23.62 3.68
CA GLY A 167 -1.01 -22.38 3.00
C GLY A 167 -2.01 -21.99 1.92
N HIS A 168 -3.03 -22.82 1.66
CA HIS A 168 -4.20 -22.41 0.90
C HIS A 168 -5.13 -21.56 1.78
N SER A 169 -5.80 -20.63 1.14
CA SER A 169 -6.72 -19.72 1.81
C SER A 169 -7.79 -19.26 0.83
N ARG A 170 -8.89 -18.74 1.34
CA ARG A 170 -9.93 -18.13 0.52
C ARG A 170 -10.40 -16.83 1.13
N LEU A 171 -10.70 -15.86 0.27
CA LEU A 171 -11.33 -14.61 0.62
C LEU A 171 -12.77 -14.64 0.11
N ASP A 172 -13.72 -14.62 1.03
CA ASP A 172 -15.14 -14.68 0.75
C ASP A 172 -15.72 -13.27 0.94
N PHE A 173 -16.28 -12.70 -0.12
CA PHE A 173 -17.06 -11.46 -0.05
C PHE A 173 -18.51 -11.79 0.26
N ILE A 174 -19.00 -11.33 1.41
CA ILE A 174 -20.32 -11.69 1.92
C ILE A 174 -21.16 -10.44 2.09
N LYS A 175 -22.41 -10.50 1.64
CA LYS A 175 -23.41 -9.47 1.90
C LYS A 175 -24.38 -9.93 2.98
N ASN A 176 -24.50 -9.12 4.02
CA ASN A 176 -25.54 -9.25 5.04
C ASN A 176 -26.83 -8.59 4.52
N MET A 177 -27.85 -9.41 4.29
CA MET A 177 -29.20 -9.00 3.88
C MET A 177 -30.16 -8.95 5.08
N GLU A 178 -29.66 -8.77 6.31
CA GLU A 178 -30.37 -8.75 7.60
C GLU A 178 -30.91 -10.12 8.07
N TYR A 179 -31.56 -10.87 7.17
CA TYR A 179 -32.13 -12.19 7.46
C TYR A 179 -31.27 -13.34 6.91
N LYS A 180 -30.24 -13.03 6.10
CA LYS A 180 -29.37 -14.02 5.49
C LYS A 180 -28.03 -13.40 5.07
N PHE A 181 -26.96 -14.17 5.20
CA PHE A 181 -25.66 -13.88 4.57
C PHE A 181 -25.60 -14.52 3.19
N VAL A 182 -25.22 -13.73 2.19
CA VAL A 182 -25.09 -14.17 0.79
C VAL A 182 -23.65 -13.98 0.36
N GLU A 183 -22.98 -15.08 0.00
CA GLU A 183 -21.67 -15.03 -0.63
C GLU A 183 -21.81 -14.47 -2.05
N LEU A 184 -21.03 -13.43 -2.35
CA LEU A 184 -21.04 -12.73 -3.63
C LEU A 184 -19.92 -13.21 -4.56
N LEU A 185 -18.74 -13.49 -4.00
CA LEU A 185 -17.54 -13.88 -4.74
C LEU A 185 -16.53 -14.52 -3.77
N THR A 186 -15.87 -15.57 -4.23
CA THR A 186 -14.82 -16.26 -3.50
C THR A 186 -13.53 -16.25 -4.29
N CYS A 187 -12.44 -15.77 -3.68
CA CYS A 187 -11.13 -15.71 -4.30
C CYS A 187 -10.17 -16.67 -3.59
N ASN A 188 -9.55 -17.58 -4.33
CA ASN A 188 -8.58 -18.53 -3.77
C ASN A 188 -7.19 -17.88 -3.69
N PHE A 189 -6.61 -17.89 -2.50
CA PHE A 189 -5.30 -17.33 -2.22
C PHE A 189 -4.32 -18.43 -1.83
N VAL A 190 -3.04 -18.19 -2.12
CA VAL A 190 -1.94 -19.06 -1.71
C VAL A 190 -0.93 -18.22 -0.94
N ARG A 191 -0.41 -18.76 0.17
CA ARG A 191 0.68 -18.16 0.93
C ARG A 191 1.89 -18.01 0.02
N SER A 192 2.49 -16.83 0.01
CA SER A 192 3.68 -16.58 -0.78
C SER A 192 4.90 -17.34 -0.24
N SER A 193 5.87 -17.59 -1.12
CA SER A 193 7.10 -18.28 -0.74
C SER A 193 7.94 -17.46 0.25
N ASP A 194 8.70 -18.13 1.10
CA ASP A 194 9.57 -17.46 2.08
C ASP A 194 10.58 -16.50 1.44
N ALA A 195 11.04 -16.80 0.22
CA ALA A 195 11.92 -15.93 -0.54
C ALA A 195 11.22 -14.61 -0.91
N LEU A 196 9.98 -14.70 -1.43
CA LEU A 196 9.19 -13.53 -1.79
C LEU A 196 8.81 -12.71 -0.54
N VAL A 197 8.37 -13.38 0.53
CA VAL A 197 8.06 -12.75 1.81
C VAL A 197 9.27 -11.95 2.32
N LYS A 198 10.48 -12.54 2.31
CA LYS A 198 11.71 -11.84 2.72
C LYS A 198 12.00 -10.62 1.84
N GLN A 199 11.77 -10.71 0.54
CA GLN A 199 11.94 -9.58 -0.39
C GLN A 199 10.96 -8.45 -0.07
N HIS A 200 9.68 -8.77 0.18
CA HIS A 200 8.68 -7.78 0.61
C HIS A 200 9.03 -7.15 1.95
N ILE A 201 9.48 -7.93 2.95
CA ILE A 201 9.91 -7.41 4.25
C ILE A 201 11.10 -6.46 4.08
N ALA A 202 12.12 -6.86 3.33
CA ALA A 202 13.31 -6.05 3.08
C ALA A 202 12.95 -4.74 2.37
N TYR A 203 12.08 -4.81 1.35
CA TYR A 203 11.55 -3.64 0.66
C TYR A 203 10.81 -2.70 1.62
N ARG A 204 9.80 -3.20 2.34
CA ARG A 204 8.99 -2.40 3.29
C ARG A 204 9.89 -1.71 4.32
N TYR A 205 10.84 -2.43 4.91
CA TYR A 205 11.80 -1.87 5.86
C TYR A 205 12.63 -0.75 5.24
N ASN A 206 13.23 -0.99 4.07
CA ASN A 206 14.07 -0.01 3.39
C ASN A 206 13.27 1.21 2.91
N ALA A 207 12.03 1.01 2.46
CA ALA A 207 11.14 2.07 2.05
C ALA A 207 10.80 2.99 3.22
N VAL A 208 10.39 2.42 4.36
CA VAL A 208 10.10 3.20 5.58
C VAL A 208 11.36 3.90 6.08
N LYS A 209 12.51 3.21 6.12
CA LYS A 209 13.78 3.80 6.53
C LYS A 209 14.20 4.99 5.66
N SER A 210 14.10 4.85 4.34
CA SER A 210 14.45 5.91 3.39
C SER A 210 13.47 7.08 3.48
N ARG A 211 12.16 6.81 3.56
CA ARG A 211 11.12 7.84 3.77
C ARG A 211 11.35 8.59 5.07
N LEU A 212 11.69 7.89 6.16
CA LEU A 212 12.00 8.50 7.45
C LEU A 212 13.23 9.41 7.38
N ALA A 213 14.32 8.94 6.76
CA ALA A 213 15.53 9.75 6.58
C ALA A 213 15.26 11.05 5.80
N LEU A 214 14.45 10.95 4.74
CA LEU A 214 14.06 12.08 3.92
C LEU A 214 13.15 13.06 4.69
N MET A 215 12.17 12.55 5.45
CA MET A 215 11.34 13.37 6.33
C MET A 215 12.17 14.08 7.40
N GLN A 216 13.14 13.39 8.00
CA GLN A 216 14.01 13.95 9.05
C GLN A 216 14.91 15.08 8.51
N ALA A 217 15.51 14.88 7.32
CA ALA A 217 16.28 15.91 6.64
C ALA A 217 15.41 17.15 6.38
N ARG A 218 14.21 16.97 5.85
CA ARG A 218 13.27 18.08 5.61
C ARG A 218 12.85 18.78 6.89
N LEU A 219 12.56 18.03 7.96
CA LEU A 219 12.20 18.63 9.24
C LEU A 219 13.34 19.51 9.77
N SER A 220 14.59 19.10 9.58
CA SER A 220 15.78 19.90 9.91
C SER A 220 15.84 21.18 9.08
N ASP A 221 15.62 21.10 7.77
CA ASP A 221 15.65 22.26 6.87
C ASP A 221 14.54 23.27 7.19
N VAL A 222 13.32 22.78 7.45
CA VAL A 222 12.18 23.62 7.87
C VAL A 222 12.48 24.29 9.22
N ASN A 223 13.05 23.55 10.18
CA ASN A 223 13.44 24.10 11.48
C ASN A 223 14.51 25.19 11.32
N ALA A 224 15.51 24.99 10.47
CA ALA A 224 16.52 26.01 10.16
C ALA A 224 15.89 27.25 9.50
N LEU A 225 14.95 27.07 8.58
CA LEU A 225 14.26 28.18 7.92
C LEU A 225 13.38 28.99 8.89
N VAL A 226 12.66 28.33 9.80
CA VAL A 226 11.87 29.00 10.84
C VAL A 226 12.78 29.77 11.81
N LYS A 227 13.94 29.22 12.17
CA LYS A 227 14.97 29.92 12.97
C LYS A 227 15.40 31.24 12.33
N ILE A 228 15.55 31.25 11.01
CA ILE A 228 15.98 32.43 10.26
C ILE A 228 14.84 33.42 10.07
N LYS A 229 13.62 32.96 9.75
CA LYS A 229 12.51 33.84 9.36
C LYS A 229 11.65 34.35 10.52
N ASN A 230 11.48 33.59 11.60
CA ASN A 230 10.61 33.94 12.72
C ASN A 230 11.17 33.44 14.07
N PRO A 231 12.26 34.07 14.57
CA PRO A 231 12.91 33.65 15.82
C PRO A 231 11.99 33.77 17.05
N SER A 232 11.03 34.70 17.02
CA SER A 232 10.02 34.91 18.07
C SER A 232 9.02 33.76 18.20
N LEU A 233 8.69 33.07 17.09
CA LEU A 233 7.78 31.91 17.09
C LEU A 233 8.42 30.69 17.78
N LEU A 234 9.74 30.51 17.61
CA LEU A 234 10.50 29.45 18.27
C LEU A 234 10.61 29.65 19.78
N LEU A 235 10.77 30.90 20.22
CA LEU A 235 10.73 31.23 21.65
C LEU A 235 9.36 30.90 22.25
N GLN A 236 8.27 31.10 21.51
CA GLN A 236 6.92 30.73 21.95
C GLN A 236 6.73 29.20 21.98
N ILE A 237 7.15 28.47 20.93
CA ILE A 237 7.07 27.00 20.88
C ILE A 237 7.88 26.36 22.01
N ASN A 238 9.12 26.80 22.23
CA ASN A 238 9.95 26.28 23.32
C ASN A 238 9.33 26.58 24.70
N ARG A 239 8.78 27.79 24.89
CA ARG A 239 8.13 28.18 26.14
C ARG A 239 6.85 27.38 26.42
N ASP A 240 6.10 27.01 25.38
CA ASP A 240 4.91 26.16 25.53
C ASP A 240 5.27 24.69 25.73
N GLN A 241 6.36 24.18 25.12
CA GLN A 241 6.89 22.85 25.42
C GLN A 241 7.40 22.74 26.88
N GLU A 242 8.06 23.77 27.41
CA GLU A 242 8.45 23.80 28.82
C GLU A 242 7.24 23.83 29.77
N LYS A 243 6.22 24.65 29.48
CA LYS A 243 4.98 24.67 30.26
C LYS A 243 4.24 23.33 30.22
N ALA A 244 4.21 22.64 29.07
CA ALA A 244 3.60 21.33 28.94
C ALA A 244 4.33 20.27 29.79
N LYS A 245 5.67 20.31 29.83
CA LYS A 245 6.49 19.45 30.70
C LYS A 245 6.31 19.74 32.20
N LEU A 246 6.05 21.00 32.58
CA LEU A 246 5.76 21.36 33.96
C LEU A 246 4.34 20.98 34.41
N LYS A 247 3.37 20.84 33.49
CA LYS A 247 2.00 20.42 33.80
C LYS A 247 1.78 18.91 33.85
N SER A 248 2.74 18.11 33.38
CA SER A 248 2.67 16.63 33.41
C SER A 248 3.43 16.00 34.58
N LYS A 249 3.81 16.81 35.58
CA LYS A 249 4.30 16.40 36.90
C LYS A 249 3.27 16.78 37.95
#